data_AF-A0A212KQ71-F1
#
_entry.id   AF-A0A212KQ71-F1
#
_cell.length_a   1.000
_cell.length_b   1.000
_cell.length_c   1.000
_cell.angle_alpha   90.00
_cell.angle_beta   90.00
_cell.angle_gamma   90.00
#
_symmetry.space_group_name_H-M   'P 1'
#
loop_
_entity.id
_entity.type
_entity.pdbx_description
1 polymer ?
#
loop_
_entity_poly.entity_id
_entity_poly.type
_entity_poly.pdbx_seq_one_letter_code
_entity_poly.pdbx_strand_id
1 'polypeptide(L)'
;MVEIIAFNQDENLTLEAIAYELSVLIPRYLETLDKLEEENDLHLFLCWLSNSFLYRKRLKSVFDFASSSNKEFCFEDSMLQSLQVELEVLELAYSEIEEHKRFVPIDLNLACQAKERVLGQMIHILQMLGIKEENEDLQAVRYAQEALLKEKLQLSVIEDREVRASL
;
A
#
# COMPACT_ATOMS: atom_id res chain seq x y z
N MET A 1 2.36 -5.58 -20.30
CA MET A 1 3.17 -4.34 -20.35
C MET A 1 2.38 -3.30 -19.58
N VAL A 2 2.84 -2.89 -18.39
CA VAL A 2 2.14 -1.91 -17.56
C VAL A 2 2.54 -0.53 -18.08
N GLU A 3 1.59 0.19 -18.68
CA GLU A 3 1.83 1.53 -19.21
C GLU A 3 1.91 2.53 -18.05
N ILE A 4 3.13 2.95 -17.73
CA ILE A 4 3.38 4.06 -16.82
C ILE A 4 3.06 5.35 -17.58
N ILE A 5 1.90 5.93 -17.31
CA ILE A 5 1.50 7.22 -17.91
C ILE A 5 2.45 8.30 -17.38
N ALA A 6 3.26 8.84 -18.29
CA ALA A 6 4.20 9.93 -18.02
C ALA A 6 3.47 11.21 -17.58
N PHE A 7 4.14 11.94 -16.68
CA PHE A 7 3.62 13.06 -15.90
C PHE A 7 3.68 14.38 -16.70
N ASN A 8 2.68 15.25 -16.56
CA ASN A 8 2.83 16.68 -16.84
C ASN A 8 3.24 17.37 -15.54
N GLN A 9 4.54 17.68 -15.39
CA GLN A 9 5.12 18.31 -14.19
C GLN A 9 4.91 19.82 -14.19
N ASP A 10 3.76 20.29 -14.68
CA ASP A 10 3.51 21.71 -14.82
C ASP A 10 2.93 22.31 -13.53
N GLU A 11 3.55 23.39 -13.08
CA GLU A 11 3.19 24.20 -11.90
C GLU A 11 1.82 24.91 -12.04
N ASN A 12 1.04 24.61 -13.08
CA ASN A 12 -0.27 25.18 -13.39
C ASN A 12 -1.35 24.09 -13.57
N LEU A 13 -1.54 23.24 -12.57
CA LEU A 13 -2.67 22.29 -12.53
C LEU A 13 -3.99 23.07 -12.34
N THR A 14 -4.72 23.29 -13.43
CA THR A 14 -6.08 23.84 -13.39
C THR A 14 -7.07 22.82 -12.81
N LEU A 15 -8.23 23.27 -12.34
CA LEU A 15 -9.32 22.36 -11.90
C LEU A 15 -9.73 21.36 -13.00
N GLU A 16 -9.62 21.74 -14.27
CA GLU A 16 -9.86 20.85 -15.41
C GLU A 16 -8.78 19.76 -15.52
N ALA A 17 -7.52 20.10 -15.29
CA ALA A 17 -6.43 19.13 -15.28
C ALA A 17 -6.55 18.16 -14.10
N ILE A 18 -6.97 18.65 -12.93
CA ILE A 18 -7.30 17.82 -11.75
C ILE A 18 -8.46 16.87 -12.07
N ALA A 19 -9.56 17.38 -12.64
CA ALA A 19 -10.72 16.56 -12.98
C ALA A 19 -10.36 15.49 -14.02
N TYR A 20 -9.57 15.84 -15.04
CA TYR A 20 -9.05 14.89 -16.02
C TYR A 20 -8.18 13.83 -15.35
N GLU A 21 -7.26 14.23 -14.49
CA GLU A 21 -6.34 13.31 -13.81
C GLU A 21 -7.08 12.35 -12.87
N LEU A 22 -8.06 12.83 -12.11
CA LEU A 22 -8.93 11.99 -11.29
C LEU A 22 -9.76 11.01 -12.14
N SER A 23 -10.26 11.45 -13.31
CA SER A 23 -11.04 10.59 -14.21
C SER A 23 -10.24 9.40 -14.78
N VAL A 24 -8.90 9.51 -14.81
CA VAL A 24 -8.00 8.44 -15.25
C VAL A 24 -7.49 7.62 -14.07
N LEU A 25 -7.12 8.28 -12.96
CA LEU A 25 -6.50 7.61 -11.81
C LEU A 25 -7.48 6.78 -10.99
N ILE A 26 -8.70 7.27 -10.76
CA ILE A 26 -9.68 6.55 -9.94
C ILE A 26 -10.01 5.19 -10.58
N PRO A 27 -10.37 5.09 -11.88
CA PRO A 27 -10.65 3.78 -12.48
C PRO A 27 -9.46 2.83 -12.47
N ARG A 28 -8.24 3.33 -12.70
CA ARG A 28 -7.01 2.50 -12.67
C ARG A 28 -6.68 2.00 -11.27
N TYR A 29 -6.93 2.84 -10.26
CA TYR A 29 -6.77 2.46 -8.88
C TYR A 29 -7.76 1.35 -8.51
N LEU A 30 -9.06 1.54 -8.81
CA LEU A 30 -10.09 0.53 -8.56
C LEU A 30 -9.80 -0.77 -9.31
N GLU A 31 -9.43 -0.71 -10.60
CA GLU A 31 -9.02 -1.89 -11.38
C GLU A 31 -7.86 -2.65 -10.72
N THR A 32 -6.91 -1.93 -10.10
CA THR A 32 -5.79 -2.55 -9.41
C THR A 32 -6.23 -3.21 -8.09
N LEU A 33 -7.21 -2.64 -7.39
CA LEU A 33 -7.80 -3.25 -6.20
C LEU A 33 -8.61 -4.50 -6.56
N ASP A 34 -9.44 -4.45 -7.61
CA ASP A 34 -10.19 -5.61 -8.10
C ASP A 34 -9.23 -6.75 -8.48
N LYS A 35 -8.11 -6.41 -9.14
CA LYS A 35 -7.07 -7.40 -9.49
C LYS A 35 -6.40 -8.01 -8.26
N LEU A 36 -6.23 -7.26 -7.17
CA LEU A 36 -5.70 -7.80 -5.92
C LEU A 36 -6.64 -8.83 -5.29
N GLU A 37 -7.95 -8.63 -5.37
CA GLU A 37 -8.94 -9.58 -4.84
C GLU A 37 -9.02 -10.88 -5.64
N GLU A 38 -8.76 -10.83 -6.94
CA GLU A 38 -8.89 -11.97 -7.86
C GLU A 38 -7.60 -12.76 -8.09
N GLU A 39 -6.43 -12.18 -7.77
CA GLU A 39 -5.13 -12.71 -8.18
C GLU A 39 -4.65 -13.84 -7.25
N ASN A 40 -4.28 -14.97 -7.86
CA ASN A 40 -3.80 -16.16 -7.15
C ASN A 40 -2.29 -16.40 -7.35
N ASP A 41 -1.66 -15.70 -8.30
CA ASP A 41 -0.22 -15.74 -8.47
C ASP A 41 0.45 -14.66 -7.60
N LEU A 42 1.27 -15.07 -6.63
CA LEU A 42 1.90 -14.12 -5.70
C LEU A 42 2.78 -13.08 -6.42
N HIS A 43 3.47 -13.44 -7.50
CA HIS A 43 4.32 -12.47 -8.18
C HIS A 43 3.47 -11.36 -8.82
N LEU A 44 2.39 -11.75 -9.50
CA LEU A 44 1.42 -10.80 -10.04
C LEU A 44 0.71 -10.02 -8.93
N PHE A 45 0.35 -10.68 -7.84
CA PHE A 45 -0.25 -10.07 -6.66
C PHE A 45 0.64 -8.95 -6.11
N LEU A 46 1.93 -9.22 -5.93
CA LEU A 46 2.91 -8.23 -5.47
C LEU A 46 3.09 -7.08 -6.48
N CYS A 47 3.01 -7.36 -7.78
CA CYS A 47 3.01 -6.32 -8.80
C CYS A 47 1.77 -5.41 -8.70
N TRP A 48 0.57 -5.97 -8.55
CA TRP A 48 -0.66 -5.22 -8.36
C TRP A 48 -0.63 -4.42 -7.06
N LEU A 49 -0.11 -5.00 -5.98
CA LEU A 49 0.06 -4.33 -4.69
C LEU A 49 1.01 -3.13 -4.80
N SER A 50 2.11 -3.26 -5.54
CA SER A 50 3.00 -2.14 -5.80
C SER A 50 2.31 -1.04 -6.62
N ASN A 51 1.46 -1.42 -7.58
CA ASN A 51 0.72 -0.46 -8.40
C ASN A 51 -0.35 0.29 -7.59
N SER A 52 -1.04 -0.38 -6.67
CA SER A 52 -2.06 0.26 -5.83
C SER A 52 -1.43 1.36 -4.97
N PHE A 53 -0.27 1.12 -4.36
CA PHE A 53 0.47 2.14 -3.61
C PHE A 53 0.89 3.33 -4.49
N LEU A 54 1.31 3.09 -5.73
CA LEU A 54 1.69 4.15 -6.67
C LEU A 54 0.49 5.03 -7.03
N TYR A 55 -0.63 4.41 -7.40
CA TYR A 55 -1.86 5.14 -7.72
C TYR A 55 -2.41 5.90 -6.52
N ARG A 56 -2.39 5.29 -5.34
CA ARG A 56 -2.88 5.91 -4.11
C ARG A 56 -2.02 7.11 -3.68
N LYS A 57 -0.70 7.01 -3.78
CA LYS A 57 0.21 8.14 -3.55
C LYS A 57 -0.10 9.30 -4.51
N ARG A 58 -0.42 8.98 -5.78
CA ARG A 58 -0.76 9.97 -6.79
C ARG A 58 -2.12 10.62 -6.53
N LEU A 59 -3.15 9.84 -6.21
CA LEU A 59 -4.47 10.34 -5.80
C LEU A 59 -4.35 11.28 -4.61
N LYS A 60 -3.61 10.89 -3.57
CA LYS A 60 -3.36 11.75 -2.41
C LYS A 60 -2.74 13.09 -2.81
N SER A 61 -1.71 13.08 -3.66
CA SER A 61 -1.07 14.32 -4.13
C SER A 61 -2.05 15.24 -4.87
N VAL A 62 -2.94 14.68 -5.68
CA VAL A 62 -3.97 15.44 -6.42
C VAL A 62 -5.01 16.03 -5.46
N PHE A 63 -5.46 15.25 -4.47
CA PHE A 63 -6.39 15.71 -3.44
C PHE A 63 -5.79 16.79 -2.52
N ASP A 64 -4.54 16.63 -2.07
CA ASP A 64 -3.82 17.61 -1.25
C ASP A 64 -3.67 18.94 -2.01
N PHE A 65 -3.38 18.88 -3.30
CA PHE A 65 -3.31 20.05 -4.18
C PHE A 65 -4.69 20.71 -4.40
N ALA A 66 -5.73 19.92 -4.67
CA ALA A 66 -7.10 20.44 -4.83
C ALA A 66 -7.62 21.12 -3.55
N SER A 67 -7.36 20.51 -2.38
CA SER A 67 -7.81 21.02 -1.07
C SER A 67 -7.07 22.28 -0.64
N SER A 68 -5.79 22.42 -0.99
CA SER A 68 -5.03 23.66 -0.75
C SER A 68 -5.43 24.80 -1.70
N SER A 69 -5.93 24.46 -2.89
CA SER A 69 -6.34 25.42 -3.92
C SER A 69 -7.80 25.89 -3.78
N ASN A 70 -8.68 25.06 -3.21
CA ASN A 70 -10.11 25.34 -3.10
C ASN A 70 -10.64 24.97 -1.70
N LYS A 71 -10.80 25.97 -0.83
CA LYS A 71 -11.26 25.79 0.56
C LYS A 71 -12.74 25.40 0.71
N GLU A 72 -13.52 25.36 -0.37
CA GLU A 72 -14.97 25.15 -0.33
C GLU A 72 -15.42 23.69 -0.53
N PHE A 73 -14.53 22.78 -0.91
CA PHE A 73 -14.91 21.37 -1.11
C PHE A 73 -14.63 20.53 0.13
N CYS A 74 -15.70 20.03 0.77
CA CYS A 74 -15.62 19.06 1.86
C CYS A 74 -15.81 17.64 1.30
N PHE A 75 -14.73 16.85 1.29
CA PHE A 75 -14.70 15.45 0.83
C PHE A 75 -14.62 14.43 1.99
N GLU A 76 -14.92 14.85 3.22
CA GLU A 76 -14.62 14.04 4.43
C GLU A 76 -15.25 12.65 4.40
N ASP A 77 -16.56 12.54 4.15
CA ASP A 77 -17.27 11.24 4.20
C ASP A 77 -16.77 10.27 3.11
N SER A 78 -16.57 10.74 1.89
CA SER A 78 -16.05 9.92 0.78
C SER A 78 -14.60 9.48 1.01
N MET A 79 -13.81 10.34 1.65
CA MET A 79 -12.43 10.03 2.01
C MET A 79 -12.38 8.96 3.10
N LEU A 80 -13.23 9.07 4.13
CA LEU A 80 -13.34 8.06 5.18
C LEU A 80 -13.71 6.68 4.61
N GLN A 81 -14.72 6.63 3.73
CA GLN A 81 -15.13 5.38 3.10
C GLN A 81 -14.03 4.79 2.21
N SER A 82 -13.32 5.61 1.43
CA SER A 82 -12.20 5.16 0.61
C SER A 82 -11.05 4.60 1.45
N LEU A 83 -10.80 5.18 2.62
CA LEU A 83 -9.76 4.70 3.54
C LEU A 83 -10.13 3.38 4.20
N GLN A 84 -11.41 3.17 4.50
CA GLN A 84 -11.91 1.89 5.03
C GLN A 84 -11.77 0.77 3.99
N VAL A 85 -12.20 1.00 2.75
CA VAL A 85 -12.04 0.02 1.66
C VAL A 85 -10.56 -0.29 1.43
N GLU A 86 -9.69 0.72 1.44
CA GLU A 86 -8.25 0.49 1.30
C GLU A 86 -7.68 -0.33 2.47
N LEU A 87 -8.16 -0.10 3.69
CA LEU A 87 -7.74 -0.87 4.86
C LEU A 87 -8.13 -2.35 4.71
N GLU A 88 -9.36 -2.63 4.29
CA GLU A 88 -9.86 -4.00 4.03
C GLU A 88 -9.01 -4.73 2.99
N VAL A 89 -8.66 -4.07 1.89
CA VAL A 89 -7.79 -4.65 0.84
C VAL A 89 -6.38 -4.93 1.37
N LEU A 90 -5.83 -4.05 2.22
CA LEU A 90 -4.52 -4.25 2.83
C LEU A 90 -4.50 -5.40 3.84
N GLU A 91 -5.59 -5.60 4.60
CA GLU A 91 -5.76 -6.74 5.51
C GLU A 91 -5.78 -8.07 4.74
N LEU A 92 -6.53 -8.11 3.63
CA LEU A 92 -6.54 -9.25 2.72
C LEU A 92 -5.14 -9.50 2.17
N ALA A 93 -4.48 -8.45 1.67
CA ALA A 93 -3.13 -8.57 1.12
C ALA A 93 -2.10 -9.07 2.12
N TYR A 94 -2.17 -8.62 3.36
CA TYR A 94 -1.31 -9.13 4.42
C TYR A 94 -1.53 -10.63 4.66
N SER A 95 -2.79 -11.05 4.73
CA SER A 95 -3.19 -12.44 4.95
C SER A 95 -2.72 -13.36 3.81
N GLU A 96 -2.88 -12.91 2.56
CA GLU A 96 -2.44 -13.65 1.37
C GLU A 96 -0.92 -13.84 1.32
N ILE A 97 -0.15 -12.82 1.68
CA ILE A 97 1.32 -12.93 1.75
C ILE A 97 1.74 -13.92 2.84
N GLU A 98 1.05 -13.93 3.99
CA GLU A 98 1.30 -14.89 5.08
C GLU A 98 0.97 -16.33 4.68
N GLU A 99 -0.14 -16.52 3.95
CA GLU A 99 -0.58 -17.84 3.50
C GLU A 99 0.37 -18.40 2.42
N HIS A 100 0.66 -17.61 1.38
CA HIS A 100 1.52 -18.03 0.28
C HIS A 100 2.96 -18.36 0.75
N LYS A 101 3.49 -17.64 1.75
CA LYS A 101 4.78 -17.96 2.38
C LYS A 101 4.86 -19.38 2.94
N ARG A 102 3.72 -19.98 3.34
CA ARG A 102 3.68 -21.34 3.90
C ARG A 102 3.74 -22.43 2.83
N PHE A 103 3.34 -22.14 1.59
CA PHE A 103 3.09 -23.16 0.57
C PHE A 103 3.99 -23.07 -0.66
N VAL A 104 4.62 -21.93 -0.92
CA VAL A 104 5.48 -21.72 -2.10
C VAL A 104 6.87 -21.26 -1.67
N PRO A 105 7.97 -21.80 -2.23
CA PRO A 105 9.32 -21.26 -2.02
C PRO A 105 9.41 -19.89 -2.68
N ILE A 106 9.12 -18.87 -1.90
CA ILE A 106 9.14 -17.46 -2.30
C ILE A 106 10.47 -16.85 -1.85
N ASP A 107 10.92 -15.82 -2.56
CA ASP A 107 11.95 -14.93 -2.05
C ASP A 107 11.47 -14.27 -0.75
N LEU A 108 11.94 -14.82 0.37
CA LEU A 108 11.57 -14.38 1.72
C LEU A 108 11.85 -12.89 1.93
N ASN A 109 12.89 -12.35 1.29
CA ASN A 109 13.20 -10.92 1.38
C ASN A 109 12.15 -10.07 0.67
N LEU A 110 11.67 -10.51 -0.51
CA LEU A 110 10.60 -9.83 -1.24
C LEU A 110 9.27 -9.87 -0.44
N ALA A 111 8.94 -11.02 0.14
CA ALA A 111 7.76 -11.18 0.98
C ALA A 111 7.81 -10.29 2.23
N CYS A 112 8.97 -10.23 2.92
CA CYS A 112 9.16 -9.35 4.07
C CYS A 112 9.02 -7.87 3.69
N GLN A 113 9.57 -7.45 2.54
CA GLN A 113 9.42 -6.07 2.06
C GLN A 113 7.97 -5.72 1.74
N ALA A 114 7.22 -6.65 1.15
CA ALA A 114 5.80 -6.46 0.87
C ALA A 114 4.99 -6.30 2.17
N LYS A 115 5.19 -7.19 3.15
CA LYS A 115 4.57 -7.09 4.48
C LYS A 115 4.88 -5.77 5.17
N GLU A 116 6.14 -5.31 5.11
CA GLU A 116 6.56 -4.07 5.74
C GLU A 116 5.83 -2.85 5.16
N ARG A 117 5.65 -2.84 3.82
CA ARG A 117 4.89 -1.80 3.12
C ARG A 117 3.41 -1.84 3.48
N VAL A 118 2.81 -3.04 3.49
CA VAL A 118 1.38 -3.22 3.85
C VAL A 118 1.11 -2.75 5.27
N LEU A 119 1.87 -3.26 6.25
CA LEU A 119 1.70 -2.91 7.66
C LEU A 119 1.95 -1.41 7.91
N GLY A 120 3.01 -0.85 7.34
CA GLY A 120 3.28 0.58 7.42
C GLY A 120 2.12 1.40 6.85
N GLN A 121 1.48 0.90 5.79
CA GLN A 121 0.39 1.59 5.16
C GLN A 121 -0.94 1.51 5.95
N MET A 122 -1.22 0.36 6.55
CA MET A 122 -2.36 0.17 7.45
C MET A 122 -2.27 1.09 8.67
N ILE A 123 -1.10 1.17 9.31
CA ILE A 123 -0.85 2.10 10.44
C ILE A 123 -1.15 3.54 10.02
N HIS A 124 -0.65 3.96 8.85
CA HIS A 124 -0.89 5.30 8.34
C HIS A 124 -2.38 5.58 8.06
N ILE A 125 -3.13 4.61 7.51
CA ILE A 125 -4.57 4.75 7.29
C ILE A 125 -5.32 4.88 8.60
N LEU A 126 -5.06 4.01 9.57
CA LEU A 126 -5.68 4.04 10.90
C LEU A 126 -5.43 5.39 11.59
N GLN A 127 -4.22 5.93 11.48
CA GLN A 127 -3.90 7.26 12.00
C GLN A 127 -4.67 8.38 11.29
N MET A 128 -4.85 8.30 9.97
CA MET A 128 -5.66 9.29 9.23
C MET A 128 -7.16 9.20 9.56
N LEU A 129 -7.66 8.01 9.90
CA LEU A 129 -9.02 7.80 10.40
C LEU A 129 -9.20 8.32 11.85
N GLY A 130 -8.14 8.84 12.49
CA GLY A 130 -8.19 9.35 13.85
C GLY A 130 -8.18 8.25 14.92
N ILE A 131 -7.83 7.02 14.55
CA ILE A 131 -7.71 5.90 15.48
C ILE A 131 -6.53 6.15 16.43
N LYS A 132 -6.80 6.05 17.74
CA LYS A 132 -5.82 6.28 18.80
C LYS A 132 -4.93 5.06 19.01
N GLU A 133 -3.73 5.27 19.55
CA GLU A 133 -2.74 4.21 19.87
C GLU A 133 -3.24 3.10 20.81
N GLU A 134 -4.33 3.35 21.54
CA GLU A 134 -4.95 2.41 22.48
C GLU A 134 -5.97 1.49 21.80
N ASN A 135 -6.33 1.76 20.54
CA ASN A 135 -7.29 0.96 19.79
C ASN A 135 -6.70 -0.40 19.41
N GLU A 136 -7.53 -1.43 19.51
CA GLU A 136 -7.14 -2.84 19.30
C GLU A 136 -6.62 -3.10 17.88
N ASP A 137 -7.22 -2.49 16.86
CA ASP A 137 -6.82 -2.67 15.46
C ASP A 137 -5.43 -2.09 15.21
N LEU A 138 -5.18 -0.86 15.69
CA LEU A 138 -3.86 -0.23 15.58
C LEU A 138 -2.79 -1.00 16.37
N GLN A 139 -3.14 -1.53 17.54
CA GLN A 139 -2.22 -2.39 18.30
C GLN A 139 -1.92 -3.70 17.56
N ALA A 140 -2.92 -4.35 16.98
CA ALA A 140 -2.74 -5.59 16.22
C ALA A 140 -1.76 -5.41 15.05
N VAL A 141 -1.92 -4.32 14.28
CA VAL A 141 -1.02 -4.01 13.16
C VAL A 141 0.40 -3.70 13.65
N ARG A 142 0.56 -2.99 14.77
CA ARG A 142 1.88 -2.74 15.37
C ARG A 142 2.54 -4.03 15.88
N TYR A 143 1.80 -4.92 16.50
CA TYR A 143 2.33 -6.23 16.92
C TYR A 143 2.80 -7.05 15.71
N ALA A 144 2.05 -7.03 14.61
CA ALA A 144 2.47 -7.68 13.36
C ALA A 144 3.75 -7.04 12.80
N GLN A 145 3.88 -5.71 12.88
CA GLN A 145 5.09 -4.99 12.46
C GLN A 145 6.33 -5.36 13.31
N GLU A 146 6.16 -5.46 14.62
CA GLU A 146 7.22 -5.92 15.53
C GLU A 146 7.63 -7.39 15.27
N ALA A 147 6.65 -8.25 14.99
CA ALA A 147 6.90 -9.65 14.63
C ALA A 147 7.72 -9.74 13.33
N LEU A 148 7.37 -8.95 12.31
CA LEU A 148 8.11 -8.87 11.06
C LEU A 148 9.55 -8.36 11.26
N LEU A 149 9.75 -7.38 12.14
CA LEU A 149 11.09 -6.89 12.49
C LEU A 149 11.96 -7.99 13.10
N LYS A 150 11.39 -8.81 13.99
CA LYS A 150 12.09 -9.98 14.57
C LYS A 150 12.42 -11.01 13.49
N GLU A 151 11.51 -11.26 12.56
CA GLU A 151 11.73 -12.17 11.44
C GLU A 151 12.87 -11.71 10.52
N LYS A 152 12.89 -10.42 10.13
CA LYS A 152 13.97 -9.84 9.31
C LYS A 152 15.34 -9.96 9.99
N LEU A 153 15.40 -9.73 11.30
CA LEU A 153 16.63 -9.88 12.08
C LEU A 153 17.13 -11.34 12.10
N GLN A 154 16.23 -12.31 12.13
CA GLN A 154 16.61 -13.73 12.06
C GLN A 154 17.18 -14.09 10.69
N LEU A 155 16.58 -13.60 9.61
CA LEU A 155 17.06 -13.81 8.24
C LEU A 155 18.45 -13.22 8.02
N SER A 156 18.70 -11.99 8.48
CA SER A 156 20.02 -11.36 8.34
C SER A 156 21.14 -12.12 9.09
N VAL A 157 20.82 -12.73 10.24
CA VAL A 157 21.78 -13.54 11.00
C VAL A 157 22.11 -14.85 10.27
N ILE A 158 21.17 -15.42 9.51
CA ILE A 158 21.38 -16.62 8.72
C ILE A 158 22.26 -16.30 7.50
N GLU A 159 21.94 -15.23 6.77
CA GLU A 159 22.74 -14.78 5.61
C GLU A 159 24.21 -14.50 6.01
N ASP A 160 24.44 -13.82 7.13
CA ASP A 160 25.80 -13.55 7.65
C ASP A 160 26.57 -14.83 8.01
N ARG A 161 25.89 -15.87 8.48
CA ARG A 161 26.52 -17.17 8.82
C ARG A 161 26.88 -17.95 7.57
N GLU A 162 26.03 -17.94 6.55
CA GLU A 162 26.28 -18.62 5.28
C GLU A 162 27.45 -17.98 4.51
N VAL A 163 27.53 -16.63 4.51
CA VAL A 163 28.66 -15.91 3.93
C VAL A 163 29.98 -16.26 4.63
N ARG A 164 29.98 -16.33 5.97
CA ARG A 164 31.18 -16.72 6.74
C ARG A 164 31.59 -18.18 6.57
N ALA A 165 30.64 -19.08 6.30
CA ALA A 165 30.92 -20.49 6.04
C ALA A 165 31.47 -20.75 4.62
N SER A 166 31.34 -19.76 3.72
CA SER A 166 31.73 -19.85 2.30
C SER A 166 33.07 -19.15 1.99
N LEU A 167 33.72 -18.53 2.99
CA LEU A 167 35.02 -17.86 2.93
C LEU A 167 36.11 -18.72 3.59
#